data_AF-A0AAV5ZJ93-F1
#
_entry.id   AF-A0AAV5ZJ93-F1
#
_cell.length_a   1.000
_cell.length_b   1.000
_cell.length_c   1.000
_cell.angle_alpha   90.00
_cell.angle_beta   90.00
_cell.angle_gamma   90.00
#
_symmetry.space_group_name_H-M   'P 1'
#
loop_
_entity.id
_entity.type
_entity.pdbx_description
1 polymer ?
#
loop_
_entity_poly.entity_id
_entity_poly.type
_entity_poly.pdbx_seq_one_letter_code
_entity_poly.pdbx_strand_id
1 'polypeptide(L)'
;RAFVLHTSDWSLETTTVMDDGFAMTEDPRVLQAIARGAGPRRSLFVLGYAGWAAGQLEAELATGAWAVARADERLVFDEDPQQKWIEAMTRRLLDL
;
A
#
# COMPACT_ATOMS: atom_id res chain seq x y z
N ARG A 1 12.32 -6.55 -6.35
CA ARG A 1 12.59 -5.73 -5.15
C ARG A 1 11.58 -6.09 -4.08
N ALA A 2 11.95 -6.02 -2.80
CA ALA A 2 11.06 -6.31 -1.68
C ALA A 2 10.93 -5.06 -0.82
N PHE A 3 9.74 -4.81 -0.28
CA PHE A 3 9.49 -3.72 0.65
C PHE A 3 8.42 -4.14 1.66
N VAL A 4 8.45 -3.48 2.82
CA VAL A 4 7.37 -3.56 3.80
C VAL A 4 6.57 -2.27 3.73
N LEU A 5 5.30 -2.39 3.34
CA LEU A 5 4.31 -1.32 3.53
C LEU A 5 3.75 -1.45 4.95
N HIS A 6 3.69 -0.38 5.72
CA HIS A 6 3.27 -0.42 7.11
C HIS A 6 2.63 0.89 7.57
N THR A 7 2.05 0.87 8.78
CA THR A 7 1.57 2.09 9.44
C THR A 7 2.73 3.01 9.82
N SER A 8 2.51 4.33 9.81
CA SER A 8 3.55 5.34 10.05
C SER A 8 3.91 5.54 11.54
N ASP A 9 3.41 4.68 12.43
CA ASP A 9 3.75 4.66 13.86
C ASP A 9 5.14 4.09 14.16
N TRP A 10 5.81 3.58 13.12
CA TRP A 10 7.17 3.08 13.16
C TRP A 10 7.94 3.60 11.94
N SER A 11 9.20 3.99 12.12
CA SER A 11 10.06 4.44 11.01
C SER A 11 11.54 4.32 11.33
N LEU A 12 12.34 4.30 10.26
CA LEU A 12 13.79 4.45 10.24
C LEU A 12 14.16 5.65 9.38
N GLU A 13 15.44 6.01 9.40
CA GLU A 13 16.02 7.00 8.49
C GLU A 13 15.90 6.62 7.00
N THR A 14 15.74 5.33 6.70
CA THR A 14 15.54 4.78 5.36
C THR A 14 14.07 4.59 4.99
N THR A 15 13.15 4.97 5.89
CA THR A 15 11.70 4.81 5.66
C THR A 15 11.16 5.99 4.87
N THR A 16 10.41 5.69 3.83
CA THR A 16 9.61 6.69 3.11
C THR A 16 8.24 6.79 3.78
N VAL A 17 7.97 7.91 4.45
CA VAL A 17 6.65 8.20 5.02
C VAL A 17 5.76 8.82 3.95
N MET A 18 4.53 8.33 3.85
CA MET A 18 3.51 8.79 2.92
C MET A 18 2.41 9.51 3.71
N ASP A 19 1.53 10.23 3.00
CA ASP A 19 0.33 10.79 3.60
C ASP A 19 -0.62 9.69 4.10
N ASP A 20 -1.66 10.08 4.85
CA ASP A 20 -2.72 9.20 5.35
C ASP A 20 -2.25 8.06 6.29
N GLY A 21 -1.08 8.21 6.92
CA GLY A 21 -0.61 7.30 7.97
C GLY A 21 0.10 6.05 7.48
N PHE A 22 0.55 6.04 6.22
CA PHE A 22 1.31 4.94 5.62
C PHE A 22 2.82 5.23 5.58
N ALA A 23 3.61 4.17 5.58
CA ALA A 23 5.05 4.25 5.42
C ALA A 23 5.58 3.00 4.70
N MET A 24 6.70 3.14 4.00
CA MET A 24 7.35 2.06 3.25
C MET A 24 8.82 1.96 3.61
N THR A 25 9.28 0.74 3.91
CA THR A 25 10.67 0.46 4.27
C THR A 25 11.23 -0.72 3.47
N GLU A 26 12.34 -0.51 2.76
CA GLU A 26 13.11 -1.57 2.09
C GLU A 26 14.21 -2.18 3.00
N ASP A 27 14.60 -1.47 4.07
CA ASP A 27 15.64 -1.91 4.99
C ASP A 27 15.20 -3.15 5.81
N PRO A 28 15.98 -4.26 5.81
CA PRO A 28 15.64 -5.48 6.55
C PRO A 28 15.43 -5.30 8.06
N ARG A 29 15.90 -4.20 8.66
CA ARG A 29 15.65 -3.88 10.08
C ARG A 29 14.16 -3.83 10.42
N VAL A 30 13.28 -3.49 9.48
CA VAL A 30 11.82 -3.56 9.69
C VAL A 30 11.35 -4.98 9.99
N LEU A 31 11.88 -5.98 9.28
CA LEU A 31 11.54 -7.38 9.50
C LEU A 31 12.06 -7.87 10.86
N GLN A 32 13.25 -7.41 11.27
CA GLN A 32 13.79 -7.72 12.59
C GLN A 32 12.96 -7.10 13.71
N ALA A 33 12.48 -5.87 13.52
CA ALA A 33 11.60 -5.21 14.48
C ALA A 33 10.26 -5.94 14.61
N ILE A 34 9.64 -6.34 13.49
CA ILE A 34 8.42 -7.15 13.46
C ILE A 34 8.64 -8.48 14.20
N ALA A 35 9.72 -9.19 13.91
CA ALA A 35 10.04 -10.47 14.56
C ALA A 35 10.25 -10.36 16.08
N ARG A 36 10.63 -9.18 16.59
CA ARG A 36 10.81 -8.88 18.01
C ARG A 36 9.56 -8.29 18.68
N GLY A 37 8.46 -8.11 17.95
CA GLY A 37 7.26 -7.44 18.45
C GLY A 37 7.43 -5.93 18.68
N ALA A 38 8.46 -5.31 18.09
CA ALA A 38 8.77 -3.88 18.18
C ALA A 38 8.60 -3.16 16.82
N GLY A 39 7.90 -3.79 15.88
CA GLY A 39 7.59 -3.25 14.56
C GLY A 39 6.32 -2.39 14.55
N PRO A 40 5.90 -1.92 13.36
CA PRO A 40 4.64 -1.19 13.16
C PRO A 40 3.42 -2.01 13.58
N ARG A 41 2.33 -1.33 13.95
CA ARG A 41 1.05 -1.97 14.31
C ARG A 41 0.50 -2.89 13.22
N ARG A 42 0.63 -2.49 11.96
CA ARG A 42 0.22 -3.27 10.78
C ARG A 42 1.29 -3.20 9.70
N SER A 43 1.46 -4.29 8.97
CA SER A 43 2.47 -4.39 7.91
C SER A 43 2.09 -5.41 6.85
N LEU A 44 2.54 -5.16 5.62
CA LEU A 44 2.49 -6.07 4.48
C LEU A 44 3.89 -6.21 3.89
N PHE A 45 4.35 -7.45 3.76
CA PHE A 45 5.55 -7.76 3.01
C PHE A 45 5.20 -7.96 1.53
N VAL A 46 5.84 -7.20 0.64
CA VAL A 46 5.51 -7.18 -0.78
C VAL A 46 6.76 -7.48 -1.62
N LEU A 47 6.58 -8.30 -2.65
CA LEU A 47 7.60 -8.66 -3.63
C LEU A 47 7.20 -8.17 -5.01
N GLY A 48 8.02 -7.29 -5.59
CA GLY A 48 7.72 -6.63 -6.86
C GLY A 48 6.83 -5.40 -6.67
N TYR A 49 6.61 -4.67 -7.76
CA TYR A 49 5.74 -3.50 -7.79
C TYR A 49 5.09 -3.38 -9.17
N ALA A 50 3.93 -2.74 -9.22
CA ALA A 50 3.37 -2.25 -10.48
C ALA A 50 3.97 -0.87 -10.77
N GLY A 51 4.41 -0.66 -12.00
CA GLY A 51 5.02 0.58 -12.44
C GLY A 51 4.48 0.96 -13.81
N TRP A 52 4.34 2.26 -14.03
CA TRP A 52 3.84 2.82 -15.27
C TRP A 52 4.93 3.66 -15.93
N ALA A 53 4.98 3.62 -17.25
CA ALA A 53 5.71 4.61 -18.03
C ALA A 53 5.03 5.98 -17.94
N ALA A 54 5.75 7.04 -18.32
CA ALA A 54 5.21 8.40 -18.29
C ALA A 54 3.91 8.50 -19.13
N GLY A 55 2.84 9.02 -18.52
CA GLY A 55 1.53 9.18 -19.16
C GLY A 55 0.72 7.89 -19.31
N GLN A 56 1.27 6.72 -18.97
CA GLN A 56 0.59 5.44 -19.17
C GLN A 56 -0.59 5.27 -18.21
N LEU A 57 -0.42 5.63 -16.93
CA LEU A 57 -1.49 5.50 -15.93
C LEU A 57 -2.69 6.39 -16.30
N GLU A 58 -2.43 7.62 -16.74
CA GLU A 58 -3.46 8.56 -17.19
C GLU A 58 -4.20 8.05 -18.42
N ALA A 59 -3.48 7.44 -19.38
CA ALA A 59 -4.11 6.82 -20.55
C ALA A 59 -4.99 5.63 -20.16
N GLU A 60 -4.53 4.77 -19.25
CA GLU A 60 -5.31 3.62 -18.76
C GLU A 60 -6.56 4.07 -18.01
N LEU A 61 -6.45 5.09 -17.15
CA LEU A 61 -7.59 5.72 -16.48
C LEU A 61 -8.59 6.28 -17.49
N ALA A 62 -8.13 6.98 -18.52
CA ALA A 62 -9.00 7.55 -19.55
C ALA A 62 -9.79 6.50 -20.37
N THR A 63 -9.29 5.25 -20.42
CA THR A 63 -9.97 4.13 -21.08
C THR A 63 -10.88 3.32 -20.16
N GLY A 64 -11.03 3.71 -18.89
CA GLY A 64 -11.83 2.97 -17.91
C GLY A 64 -11.20 1.65 -17.46
N ALA A 65 -9.87 1.52 -17.57
CA ALA A 65 -9.18 0.31 -17.15
C ALA A 65 -9.05 0.18 -15.62
N TRP A 66 -9.23 1.28 -14.87
CA TRP A 66 -9.05 1.34 -13.43
C TRP A 66 -10.21 2.06 -12.73
N ALA A 67 -10.63 1.50 -11.59
CA ALA A 67 -11.43 2.21 -10.60
C ALA A 67 -10.50 2.78 -9.51
N VAL A 68 -10.81 3.99 -9.03
CA VAL A 68 -10.00 4.68 -8.02
C VAL A 68 -10.78 4.83 -6.72
N ALA A 69 -10.19 4.43 -5.59
CA ALA A 69 -10.74 4.62 -4.25
C ALA A 69 -9.68 5.24 -3.33
N ARG A 70 -10.09 5.93 -2.26
CA ARG A 70 -9.13 6.41 -1.24
C ARG A 70 -8.54 5.22 -0.51
N ALA A 71 -7.24 5.27 -0.25
CA ALA A 71 -6.60 4.33 0.64
C ALA A 71 -7.12 4.52 2.07
N ASP A 72 -7.29 3.41 2.77
CA ASP A 72 -7.65 3.35 4.19
C ASP A 72 -6.87 2.19 4.83
N GLU A 73 -6.53 2.32 6.11
CA GLU A 73 -5.73 1.31 6.82
C GLU A 73 -6.44 -0.05 6.80
N ARG A 74 -7.76 -0.09 6.97
CA ARG A 74 -8.50 -1.35 6.93
C ARG A 74 -8.46 -1.95 5.54
N LEU A 75 -8.73 -1.14 4.51
CA LEU A 75 -8.70 -1.61 3.12
C LEU A 75 -7.31 -2.12 2.71
N VAL A 76 -6.24 -1.40 3.06
CA VAL A 76 -4.88 -1.76 2.66
C VAL A 76 -4.40 -3.01 3.40
N PHE A 77 -4.61 -3.09 4.72
CA PHE A 77 -4.07 -4.16 5.57
C PHE A 77 -5.05 -5.30 5.87
N ASP A 78 -6.21 -5.36 5.21
CA ASP A 78 -7.12 -6.51 5.37
C ASP A 78 -6.43 -7.83 4.97
N GLU A 79 -6.76 -8.89 5.70
CA GLU A 79 -6.22 -10.23 5.48
C GLU A 79 -6.96 -10.99 4.37
N ASP A 80 -8.21 -10.61 4.06
CA ASP A 80 -9.01 -11.24 3.00
C ASP A 80 -8.95 -10.42 1.70
N PRO A 81 -8.23 -10.90 0.67
CA PRO A 81 -8.14 -10.21 -0.61
C PRO A 81 -9.48 -10.00 -1.32
N GLN A 82 -10.46 -10.90 -1.12
CA GLN A 82 -11.78 -10.73 -1.73
C GLN A 82 -12.54 -9.58 -1.10
N GLN A 83 -12.45 -9.42 0.23
CA GLN A 83 -13.05 -8.28 0.92
C GLN A 83 -12.41 -6.97 0.50
N LYS A 84 -11.08 -6.94 0.32
CA LYS A 84 -10.38 -5.75 -0.21
C LYS A 84 -10.96 -5.30 -1.54
N TRP A 85 -11.14 -6.25 -2.46
CA TRP A 85 -11.70 -5.94 -3.78
C TRP A 85 -13.13 -5.40 -3.70
N ILE A 86 -14.01 -6.11 -2.97
CA ILE A 86 -15.41 -5.71 -2.81
C ILE A 86 -15.52 -4.32 -2.17
N GLU A 87 -14.74 -4.06 -1.13
CA GLU A 87 -14.76 -2.78 -0.44
C GLU A 87 -14.23 -1.64 -1.31
N ALA A 88 -13.09 -1.84 -1.99
CA ALA A 88 -12.53 -0.86 -2.90
C ALA A 88 -13.54 -0.49 -4.00
N MET A 89 -14.18 -1.49 -4.61
CA MET A 89 -15.19 -1.27 -5.63
C MET A 89 -16.44 -0.59 -5.07
N THR A 90 -16.84 -0.89 -3.83
CA THR A 90 -18.01 -0.24 -3.20
C THR A 90 -17.78 1.24 -2.93
N ARG A 91 -16.53 1.64 -2.63
CA ARG A 91 -16.16 3.01 -2.22
C ARG A 91 -15.42 3.80 -3.30
N ARG A 92 -15.40 3.31 -4.53
CA ARG A 92 -14.73 3.97 -5.65
C ARG A 92 -15.28 5.39 -5.86
N LEU A 93 -14.36 6.32 -6.04
CA LEU A 93 -14.62 7.74 -6.28
C LEU A 93 -14.87 8.04 -7.76
N LEU A 94 -14.30 7.22 -8.63
CA LEU A 94 -14.41 7.35 -10.08
C LEU A 94 -14.85 6.00 -10.65
N ASP A 95 -15.97 6.03 -11.35
CA ASP A 95 -16.34 5.06 -12.38
C ASP A 95 -15.85 5.64 -13.71
N LEU A 96 -14.84 5.03 -14.32
CA LEU A 96 -14.37 5.37 -15.66
C LEU A 96 -14.60 4.18 -16.57
#